data_AF-A0A0P9L2B5-F1
#
_entry.id   AF-A0A0P9L2B5-F1
#
_cell.length_a   1.000
_cell.length_b   1.000
_cell.length_c   1.000
_cell.angle_alpha   90.00
_cell.angle_beta   90.00
_cell.angle_gamma   90.00
#
_symmetry.space_group_name_H-M   'P 1'
#
loop_
_entity.id
_entity.type
_entity.pdbx_description
1 polymer ?
#
loop_
_entity_poly.entity_id
_entity_poly.type
_entity_poly.pdbx_seq_one_letter_code
_entity_poly.pdbx_strand_id
1 'polypeptide(L)'
;SLWHQRLPYHDEQSLLVPLQRFLHALVYRRGASLPLDDPSAPVTLETLYYQMLPSGAGPARRVEHRPAPTAADKAFYDVQAIIEETSPGQLNATLYCDNSEFSELEYGDRLYAAVAQQILGKRLELQRYRCYITDLDLSGLLDGKHGQSILFLRHKAELEKLLNEAMDQA
;
A
#
# COMPACT_ATOMS: atom_id res chain seq x y z
N SER A 1 3.25 -3.68 18.51
CA SER A 1 2.82 -4.96 17.93
C SER A 1 3.47 -5.16 16.58
N LEU A 2 3.94 -6.35 16.25
CA LEU A 2 4.53 -6.66 14.94
C LEU A 2 3.43 -6.99 13.92
N TRP A 3 3.50 -6.42 12.72
CA TRP A 3 2.59 -6.76 11.61
C TRP A 3 3.12 -7.96 10.83
N HIS A 4 2.23 -8.87 10.45
CA HIS A 4 2.54 -10.02 9.61
C HIS A 4 1.39 -10.23 8.62
N GLN A 5 1.75 -10.54 7.37
CA GLN A 5 0.79 -10.81 6.32
C GLN A 5 1.30 -11.95 5.43
N ARG A 6 0.37 -12.78 4.95
CA ARG A 6 0.62 -13.83 3.96
C ARG A 6 -0.32 -13.61 2.78
N LEU A 7 0.25 -13.50 1.59
CA LEU A 7 -0.49 -13.14 0.39
C LEU A 7 -0.07 -14.04 -0.78
N PRO A 8 -0.98 -14.36 -1.71
CA PRO A 8 -0.58 -14.81 -3.04
C PRO A 8 0.11 -13.65 -3.78
N TYR A 9 1.21 -13.95 -4.47
CA TYR A 9 1.95 -12.98 -5.27
C TYR A 9 2.44 -13.66 -6.56
N HIS A 10 2.67 -12.88 -7.62
CA HIS A 10 3.15 -13.43 -8.89
C HIS A 10 4.65 -13.70 -8.84
N ASP A 11 5.42 -12.66 -8.51
CA ASP A 11 6.86 -12.71 -8.32
C ASP A 11 7.29 -11.71 -7.22
N GLU A 12 8.52 -11.85 -6.72
CA GLU A 12 9.02 -11.04 -5.61
C GLU A 12 9.02 -9.53 -5.93
N GLN A 13 9.36 -9.13 -7.16
CA GLN A 13 9.38 -7.72 -7.56
C GLN A 13 7.98 -7.13 -7.56
N SER A 14 7.00 -7.87 -8.10
CA SER A 14 5.60 -7.45 -8.16
C SER A 14 4.97 -7.22 -6.79
N LEU A 15 5.49 -7.87 -5.74
CA LEU A 15 5.06 -7.67 -4.36
C LEU A 15 5.88 -6.58 -3.65
N LEU A 16 7.21 -6.64 -3.75
CA LEU A 16 8.09 -5.81 -2.93
C LEU A 16 8.24 -4.38 -3.46
N VAL A 17 8.18 -4.14 -4.78
CA VAL A 17 8.27 -2.78 -5.34
C VAL A 17 7.08 -1.92 -4.91
N PRO A 18 5.81 -2.35 -5.02
CA PRO A 18 4.67 -1.57 -4.52
C PRO A 18 4.71 -1.38 -3.00
N LEU A 19 5.17 -2.38 -2.24
CA LEU A 19 5.35 -2.26 -0.79
C LEU A 19 6.42 -1.21 -0.43
N GLN A 20 7.54 -1.17 -1.16
CA GLN A 20 8.56 -0.14 -0.96
C GLN A 20 8.00 1.26 -1.24
N ARG A 21 7.26 1.42 -2.34
CA ARG A 21 6.60 2.69 -2.68
C ARG A 21 5.67 3.15 -1.56
N PHE A 22 4.86 2.23 -1.04
CA PHE A 22 3.99 2.49 0.10
C PHE A 22 4.76 2.95 1.35
N LEU A 23 5.82 2.24 1.73
CA LEU A 23 6.63 2.62 2.90
C LEU A 23 7.30 3.98 2.71
N HIS A 24 7.80 4.28 1.50
CA HIS A 24 8.33 5.60 1.17
C HIS A 24 7.27 6.70 1.26
N ALA A 25 6.06 6.46 0.76
CA ALA A 25 4.94 7.40 0.86
C ALA A 25 4.58 7.70 2.32
N LEU A 26 4.58 6.68 3.19
CA LEU A 26 4.37 6.87 4.63
C LEU A 26 5.46 7.73 5.28
N VAL A 27 6.73 7.48 4.95
CA VAL A 27 7.85 8.28 5.47
C VAL A 27 7.76 9.72 4.98
N TYR A 28 7.44 9.92 3.70
CA TYR A 28 7.24 11.24 3.11
C TYR A 28 6.12 12.02 3.81
N ARG A 29 4.93 11.42 3.96
CA ARG A 29 3.78 12.04 4.64
C ARG A 29 4.09 12.39 6.08
N ARG A 30 4.77 11.49 6.80
CA ARG A 30 5.26 11.78 8.15
C ARG A 30 6.18 12.98 8.20
N GLY A 31 7.08 13.13 7.23
CA GLY A 31 7.94 14.31 7.12
C GLY A 31 7.15 15.58 6.83
N ALA A 32 6.16 15.51 5.93
CA ALA A 32 5.30 16.64 5.55
C ALA A 32 4.35 17.10 6.68
N SER A 33 4.03 16.24 7.64
CA SER A 33 3.21 16.57 8.81
C SER A 33 3.98 17.22 9.96
N LEU A 34 5.31 17.35 9.88
CA LEU A 34 6.11 18.00 10.92
C LEU A 34 6.03 19.53 10.81
N PRO A 35 5.91 20.25 11.94
CA PRO A 35 5.99 21.71 11.95
C PRO A 35 7.31 22.19 11.34
N LEU A 36 7.25 23.24 10.52
CA LEU A 36 8.42 23.86 9.86
C LEU A 36 9.44 24.47 10.84
N ASP A 37 9.09 24.57 12.13
CA ASP A 37 9.85 25.29 13.15
C ASP A 37 11.02 24.50 13.78
N ASP A 38 11.20 23.21 13.43
CA ASP A 38 12.40 22.46 13.83
C ASP A 38 13.15 21.88 12.61
N PRO A 39 14.10 22.64 12.02
CA PRO A 39 14.89 22.19 10.86
C PRO A 39 15.93 21.12 11.20
N SER A 40 15.95 20.56 12.41
CA SER A 40 16.99 19.65 12.89
C SER A 40 16.70 18.15 12.70
N ALA A 41 16.13 17.77 11.55
CA ALA A 41 16.55 16.62 10.73
C ALA A 41 15.42 16.19 9.79
N PRO A 42 15.71 15.89 8.50
CA PRO A 42 14.78 15.10 7.70
C PRO A 42 14.48 13.79 8.44
N VAL A 43 13.22 13.35 8.47
CA VAL A 43 12.86 12.01 8.96
C VAL A 43 13.45 10.98 7.99
N THR A 44 14.72 10.63 8.17
CA THR A 44 15.39 9.59 7.40
C THR A 44 15.12 8.26 8.06
N LEU A 45 13.93 7.71 7.81
CA LEU A 45 13.63 6.32 8.12
C LEU A 45 14.03 5.47 6.92
N GLU A 46 15.04 4.65 7.09
CA GLU A 46 15.44 3.65 6.09
C GLU A 46 14.63 2.37 6.28
N THR A 47 14.14 1.81 5.17
CA THR A 47 13.49 0.49 5.18
C THR A 47 14.54 -0.57 4.86
N LEU A 48 14.78 -1.46 5.83
CA LEU A 48 15.71 -2.58 5.66
C LEU A 48 14.96 -3.87 5.29
N TYR A 49 15.51 -4.62 4.34
CA TYR A 49 14.92 -5.87 3.86
C TYR A 49 15.74 -7.06 4.33
N TYR A 50 15.05 -8.09 4.82
CA TYR A 50 15.67 -9.32 5.28
C TYR A 50 14.87 -10.54 4.79
N GLN A 51 15.58 -11.59 4.38
CA GLN A 51 14.98 -12.87 4.02
C GLN A 51 15.26 -13.91 5.11
N MET A 52 14.22 -14.61 5.54
CA MET A 52 14.36 -15.79 6.40
C MET A 52 14.52 -17.04 5.54
N LEU A 53 15.67 -17.71 5.66
CA LEU A 53 15.97 -18.96 4.98
C LEU A 53 15.86 -20.15 5.95
N PRO A 54 15.43 -21.33 5.48
CA PRO A 54 15.51 -22.55 6.27
C PRO A 54 16.98 -22.87 6.57
N SER A 55 17.31 -23.26 7.80
CA SER A 55 18.66 -23.68 8.18
C SER A 55 18.69 -25.17 8.50
N GLY A 56 18.88 -26.00 7.46
CA GLY A 56 19.02 -27.45 7.62
C GLY A 56 17.84 -28.15 8.30
N ALA A 57 18.08 -29.27 8.97
CA ALA A 57 17.05 -30.13 9.58
C ALA A 57 16.47 -29.61 10.92
N GLY A 58 16.84 -28.40 11.35
CA GLY A 58 16.44 -27.84 12.65
C GLY A 58 15.47 -26.65 12.55
N PRO A 59 14.94 -26.17 13.69
CA PRO A 59 14.04 -25.01 13.75
C PRO A 59 14.75 -23.67 13.50
N ALA A 60 16.08 -23.67 13.37
CA ALA A 60 16.86 -22.46 13.14
C ALA A 60 16.53 -21.87 11.76
N ARG A 61 16.30 -20.56 11.71
CA ARG A 61 16.14 -19.79 10.48
C ARG A 61 17.34 -18.86 10.36
N ARG A 62 17.99 -18.86 9.20
CA ARG A 62 19.02 -17.86 8.88
C ARG A 62 18.31 -16.60 8.41
N VAL A 63 18.79 -15.44 8.85
CA VAL A 63 18.30 -14.14 8.41
C VAL A 63 19.40 -13.50 7.58
N GLU A 64 19.10 -13.19 6.32
CA GLU A 64 20.03 -12.55 5.39
C GLU A 64 19.51 -11.19 4.97
N HIS A 65 20.38 -10.18 5.01
CA HIS A 65 20.05 -8.86 4.49
C HIS A 65 19.87 -8.91 2.96
N ARG A 66 18.86 -8.20 2.46
CA ARG A 66 18.55 -8.06 1.04
C ARG A 66 18.58 -6.58 0.65
N PRO A 67 19.03 -6.27 -0.58
CA PRO A 67 18.91 -4.90 -1.08
C PRO A 67 17.43 -4.52 -1.20
N ALA A 68 17.16 -3.21 -1.10
CA ALA A 68 15.84 -2.66 -1.36
C ALA A 68 15.40 -3.01 -2.80
N PRO A 69 14.15 -3.47 -3.02
CA PRO A 69 13.63 -3.73 -4.37
C PRO A 69 13.69 -2.46 -5.22
N THR A 70 14.38 -2.54 -6.35
CA THR A 70 14.40 -1.47 -7.33
C THR A 70 13.24 -1.65 -8.31
N ALA A 71 12.62 -0.54 -8.71
CA ALA A 71 11.65 -0.59 -9.81
C ALA A 71 12.40 -1.00 -11.08
N ALA A 72 12.17 -2.22 -11.55
CA ALA A 72 12.48 -2.57 -12.93
C ALA A 72 11.55 -1.77 -13.86
N ASP A 73 11.86 -1.70 -15.16
CA ASP A 73 11.05 -1.01 -16.19
C ASP A 73 9.60 -1.54 -16.35
N LYS A 74 9.13 -2.41 -15.46
CA LYS A 74 7.74 -2.89 -15.42
C LYS A 74 6.81 -1.78 -14.94
N ALA A 75 5.80 -1.50 -15.75
CA ALA A 75 4.72 -0.57 -15.43
C ALA A 75 3.80 -1.19 -14.35
N PHE A 76 4.12 -0.97 -13.07
CA PHE A 76 3.16 -1.21 -12.00
C PHE A 76 2.13 -0.08 -11.97
N TYR A 77 0.85 -0.43 -11.81
CA TYR A 77 -0.19 0.58 -11.63
C TYR A 77 -0.09 1.14 -10.21
N ASP A 78 0.09 2.46 -10.12
CA ASP A 78 0.03 3.16 -8.87
C ASP A 78 -1.43 3.38 -8.49
N VAL A 79 -1.85 2.69 -7.43
CA VAL A 79 -3.16 2.88 -6.81
C VAL A 79 -2.94 3.57 -5.48
N GLN A 80 -3.50 4.76 -5.34
CA GLN A 80 -3.45 5.55 -4.12
C GLN A 80 -4.83 5.53 -3.48
N ALA A 81 -4.88 5.61 -2.16
CA ALA A 81 -6.11 5.62 -1.40
C ALA A 81 -6.11 6.78 -0.39
N ILE A 82 -7.26 7.38 -0.19
CA ILE A 82 -7.53 8.33 0.88
C ILE A 82 -8.70 7.77 1.67
N ILE A 83 -8.56 7.69 3.00
CA ILE A 83 -9.64 7.32 3.91
C ILE A 83 -9.92 8.52 4.82
N GLU A 84 -11.16 8.99 4.79
CA GLU A 84 -11.60 10.15 5.55
C GLU A 84 -12.88 9.84 6.32
N GLU A 85 -13.06 10.49 7.46
CA GLU A 85 -14.30 10.42 8.24
C GLU A 85 -15.25 11.54 7.77
N THR A 86 -16.26 11.18 6.98
CA THR A 86 -17.22 12.14 6.40
C THR A 86 -18.33 12.52 7.39
N SER A 87 -18.56 11.68 8.39
CA SER A 87 -19.49 11.88 9.50
C SER A 87 -19.03 11.03 10.68
N PRO A 88 -19.39 11.36 11.94
CA PRO A 88 -18.92 10.61 13.11
C PRO A 88 -19.20 9.09 12.99
N GLY A 89 -18.14 8.31 12.89
CA GLY A 89 -18.14 6.85 12.71
C GLY A 89 -18.26 6.35 11.26
N GLN A 90 -18.37 7.25 10.27
CA GLN A 90 -18.52 6.90 8.86
C GLN A 90 -17.24 7.22 8.08
N LEU A 91 -16.49 6.17 7.77
CA LEU A 91 -15.30 6.23 6.93
C LEU A 91 -15.69 6.06 5.47
N ASN A 92 -15.14 6.91 4.60
CA ASN A 92 -15.28 6.78 3.16
C ASN A 92 -13.91 6.61 2.52
N ALA A 93 -13.83 5.75 1.52
CA ALA A 93 -12.64 5.56 0.71
C ALA A 93 -12.74 6.33 -0.62
N THR A 94 -11.64 6.98 -0.99
CA THR A 94 -11.41 7.52 -2.34
C THR A 94 -10.15 6.89 -2.90
N LEU A 95 -10.25 6.29 -4.08
CA LEU A 95 -9.17 5.61 -4.78
C LEU A 95 -8.76 6.41 -6.01
N TYR A 96 -7.46 6.57 -6.19
CA TYR A 96 -6.86 7.17 -7.38
C TYR A 96 -6.09 6.11 -8.14
N CYS A 97 -6.40 5.96 -9.43
CA CYS A 97 -5.70 5.06 -10.33
C CYS A 97 -5.49 5.76 -11.67
N ASP A 98 -4.23 5.98 -12.07
CA ASP A 98 -3.85 6.57 -13.36
C ASP A 98 -4.65 7.85 -13.69
N ASN A 99 -4.55 8.85 -12.79
CA ASN A 99 -5.23 10.15 -12.84
C ASN A 99 -6.77 10.10 -12.83
N SER A 100 -7.37 8.93 -12.60
CA SER A 100 -8.81 8.77 -12.43
C SER A 100 -9.13 8.67 -10.93
N GLU A 101 -10.10 9.45 -10.48
CA GLU A 101 -10.62 9.40 -9.11
C GLU A 101 -11.88 8.51 -9.06
N PHE A 102 -11.98 7.69 -8.01
CA PHE A 102 -13.14 6.88 -7.71
C PHE A 102 -13.47 7.05 -6.24
N SER A 103 -14.58 7.69 -5.90
CA SER A 103 -15.00 7.90 -4.52
C SER A 103 -16.14 6.97 -4.13
N GLU A 104 -16.18 6.56 -2.86
CA GLU A 104 -17.31 5.81 -2.31
C GLU A 104 -18.62 6.60 -2.37
N LEU A 105 -18.55 7.94 -2.36
CA LEU A 105 -19.72 8.80 -2.53
C LEU A 105 -20.35 8.68 -3.92
N GLU A 106 -19.53 8.53 -4.97
CA GLU A 106 -20.01 8.40 -6.35
C GLU A 106 -20.41 6.96 -6.69
N TYR A 107 -19.59 5.98 -6.27
CA TYR A 107 -19.73 4.59 -6.70
C TYR A 107 -20.42 3.68 -5.66
N GLY A 108 -20.52 4.10 -4.40
CA GLY A 108 -21.03 3.28 -3.29
C GLY A 108 -20.39 1.89 -3.27
N ASP A 109 -21.24 0.86 -3.17
CA ASP A 109 -20.84 -0.56 -3.18
C ASP A 109 -20.07 -1.01 -4.43
N ARG A 110 -20.08 -0.20 -5.51
CA ARG A 110 -19.41 -0.52 -6.77
C ARG A 110 -18.01 0.07 -6.88
N LEU A 111 -17.52 0.78 -5.86
CA LEU A 111 -16.22 1.45 -5.88
C LEU A 111 -15.09 0.50 -6.34
N TYR A 112 -14.93 -0.63 -5.65
CA TYR A 112 -13.87 -1.58 -5.95
C TYR A 112 -14.04 -2.25 -7.32
N ALA A 113 -15.28 -2.50 -7.76
CA ALA A 113 -15.57 -3.06 -9.07
C ALA A 113 -15.22 -2.08 -10.20
N ALA A 114 -15.54 -0.80 -10.04
CA ALA A 114 -15.20 0.25 -11.01
C ALA A 114 -13.68 0.41 -11.15
N VAL A 115 -12.95 0.44 -10.02
CA VAL A 115 -11.48 0.52 -10.03
C VAL A 115 -10.87 -0.75 -10.64
N ALA A 116 -11.38 -1.93 -10.30
CA ALA A 116 -10.93 -3.19 -10.88
C ALA A 116 -11.10 -3.22 -12.41
N GLN A 117 -12.25 -2.78 -12.93
CA GLN A 117 -12.48 -2.67 -14.37
C GLN A 117 -11.51 -1.70 -15.04
N GLN A 118 -11.24 -0.54 -14.42
CA GLN A 118 -10.27 0.42 -14.93
C GLN A 118 -8.86 -0.16 -15.01
N ILE A 119 -8.42 -0.85 -13.96
CA ILE A 119 -7.11 -1.51 -13.90
C ILE A 119 -7.02 -2.60 -14.98
N LEU A 120 -8.02 -3.48 -15.06
CA LEU A 120 -8.05 -4.57 -16.04
C LEU A 120 -8.09 -4.07 -17.49
N GLY A 121 -8.84 -3.00 -17.76
CA GLY A 121 -8.95 -2.40 -19.09
C GLY A 121 -7.65 -1.74 -19.57
N LYS A 122 -6.82 -1.24 -18.66
CA LYS A 122 -5.54 -0.59 -18.99
C LYS A 122 -4.35 -1.54 -19.03
N ARG A 123 -4.47 -2.75 -18.48
CA ARG A 123 -3.39 -3.77 -18.44
C ARG A 123 -2.89 -4.09 -19.85
N LEU A 124 -1.73 -3.51 -20.19
CA LEU A 124 -0.99 -3.80 -21.42
C LEU A 124 -0.25 -5.15 -21.35
N GLU A 125 0.14 -5.56 -20.14
CA GLU A 125 0.80 -6.85 -19.91
C GLU A 125 -0.21 -7.96 -19.58
N LEU A 126 0.01 -9.14 -20.17
CA LEU A 126 -0.72 -10.38 -19.87
C LEU A 126 -0.47 -10.91 -18.44
N GLN A 127 0.34 -10.24 -17.62
CA GLN A 127 0.65 -10.70 -16.28
C GLN A 127 -0.48 -10.36 -15.31
N ARG A 128 -1.12 -11.40 -14.76
CA ARG A 128 -2.15 -11.31 -13.71
C ARG A 128 -1.52 -11.04 -12.33
N TYR A 129 -0.79 -9.94 -12.17
CA TYR A 129 -0.37 -9.52 -10.83
C TYR A 129 -1.56 -8.94 -10.06
N ARG A 130 -1.50 -9.04 -8.72
CA ARG A 130 -2.50 -8.47 -7.82
C ARG A 130 -2.38 -6.94 -7.78
N CYS A 131 -3.48 -6.25 -7.51
CA CYS A 131 -3.48 -4.83 -7.21
C CYS A 131 -2.86 -4.60 -5.83
N TYR A 132 -2.00 -3.57 -5.74
CA TYR A 132 -1.36 -3.14 -4.52
C TYR A 132 -1.55 -1.64 -4.32
N ILE A 133 -1.84 -1.22 -3.09
CA ILE A 133 -1.92 0.20 -2.73
C ILE A 133 -0.51 0.76 -2.54
N THR A 134 -0.11 1.73 -3.35
CA THR A 134 1.24 2.33 -3.32
C THR A 134 1.31 3.62 -2.50
N ASP A 135 0.18 4.21 -2.14
CA ASP A 135 0.08 5.32 -1.21
C ASP A 135 -1.27 5.28 -0.47
N LEU A 136 -1.27 5.62 0.82
CA LEU A 136 -2.47 5.68 1.65
C LEU A 136 -2.42 6.91 2.55
N ASP A 137 -3.43 7.75 2.41
CA ASP A 137 -3.68 8.89 3.26
C ASP A 137 -4.75 8.57 4.30
N LEU A 138 -4.38 8.70 5.58
CA LEU A 138 -5.28 8.59 6.73
C LEU A 138 -5.35 9.90 7.53
N SER A 139 -4.88 11.02 6.97
CA SER A 139 -4.79 12.31 7.67
C SER A 139 -6.16 12.78 8.18
N GLY A 140 -7.23 12.57 7.38
CA GLY A 140 -8.61 12.85 7.76
C GLY A 140 -9.15 11.99 8.92
N LEU A 141 -8.53 10.84 9.21
CA LEU A 141 -8.87 9.99 10.36
C LEU A 141 -8.03 10.30 11.60
N LEU A 142 -6.84 10.86 11.40
CA LEU A 142 -5.84 11.01 12.46
C LEU A 142 -5.87 12.38 13.14
N ASP A 143 -6.73 13.31 12.72
CA ASP A 143 -6.82 14.69 13.25
C ASP A 143 -5.43 15.37 13.36
N GLY A 144 -4.57 15.17 12.36
CA GLY A 144 -3.20 15.70 12.37
C GLY A 144 -2.22 15.01 13.32
N LYS A 145 -2.60 13.88 13.95
CA LYS A 145 -1.68 13.04 14.73
C LYS A 145 -0.91 12.09 13.84
N HIS A 146 0.29 11.72 14.28
CA HIS A 146 1.05 10.66 13.64
C HIS A 146 0.43 9.29 13.96
N GLY A 147 -0.18 8.66 12.95
CA GLY A 147 -0.68 7.30 13.04
C GLY A 147 0.47 6.29 13.16
N GLN A 148 0.24 5.20 13.89
CA GLN A 148 1.21 4.09 13.92
C GLN A 148 1.24 3.40 12.55
N SER A 149 2.42 3.02 12.05
CA SER A 149 2.57 2.34 10.75
C SER A 149 1.69 1.09 10.61
N ILE A 150 1.38 0.41 11.73
CA ILE A 150 0.48 -0.75 11.75
C ILE A 150 -0.95 -0.40 11.34
N LEU A 151 -1.43 0.82 11.60
CA LEU A 151 -2.76 1.27 11.19
C LEU A 151 -2.83 1.38 9.67
N PHE A 152 -1.84 2.03 9.06
CA PHE A 152 -1.71 2.13 7.60
C PHE A 152 -1.62 0.76 6.94
N LEU A 153 -0.81 -0.16 7.50
CA LEU A 153 -0.68 -1.52 6.97
C LEU A 153 -1.99 -2.33 7.04
N ARG A 154 -2.82 -2.11 8.07
CA ARG A 154 -4.14 -2.76 8.19
C ARG A 154 -5.11 -2.26 7.13
N HIS A 155 -5.26 -0.94 6.98
CA HIS A 155 -6.13 -0.36 5.97
C HIS A 155 -5.66 -0.70 4.54
N LYS A 156 -4.34 -0.66 4.30
CA LYS A 156 -3.75 -1.16 3.04
C LYS A 156 -4.17 -2.60 2.76
N ALA A 157 -4.02 -3.51 3.72
CA ALA A 157 -4.35 -4.91 3.53
C ALA A 157 -5.84 -5.14 3.26
N GLU A 158 -6.72 -4.36 3.89
CA GLU A 158 -8.17 -4.42 3.67
C GLU A 158 -8.55 -3.91 2.27
N LEU A 159 -8.06 -2.74 1.87
CA LEU A 159 -8.30 -2.18 0.53
C LEU A 159 -7.78 -3.10 -0.57
N GLU A 160 -6.57 -3.64 -0.42
CA GLU A 160 -5.99 -4.58 -1.37
C GLU A 160 -6.82 -5.86 -1.46
N LYS A 161 -7.35 -6.36 -0.34
CA LYS A 161 -8.22 -7.52 -0.35
C LYS A 161 -9.48 -7.23 -1.19
N LEU A 162 -10.18 -6.13 -0.90
CA LEU A 162 -11.43 -5.76 -1.60
C LEU A 162 -11.20 -5.51 -3.10
N LEU A 163 -10.13 -4.80 -3.46
CA LEU A 163 -9.76 -4.57 -4.86
C LEU A 163 -9.47 -5.86 -5.61
N ASN A 164 -8.69 -6.75 -5.00
CA ASN A 164 -8.33 -7.99 -5.65
C ASN A 164 -9.50 -8.98 -5.72
N GLU A 165 -10.39 -9.01 -4.73
CA GLU A 165 -11.63 -9.79 -4.79
C GLU A 165 -12.53 -9.28 -5.93
N ALA A 166 -12.64 -7.96 -6.10
CA ALA A 166 -13.39 -7.37 -7.22
C ALA A 166 -12.76 -7.69 -8.58
N MET A 167 -11.42 -7.68 -8.68
CA MET A 167 -10.72 -8.10 -9.89
C MET A 167 -10.89 -9.59 -10.22
N ASP A 168 -10.95 -10.45 -9.21
CA ASP A 168 -11.17 -11.89 -9.39
C ASP A 168 -12.61 -12.19 -9.86
N GLN A 169 -13.55 -11.25 -9.71
CA GLN A 169 -14.96 -11.36 -10.12
C GLN A 169 -15.31 -10.67 -11.45
N ALA A 170 -14.42 -9.83 -11.98
CA ALA A 170 -14.61 -9.05 -13.21
C ALA A 170 -14.23 -9.84 -14.47
#